data_AF-A0A354Q808-F1
#
_entry.id   AF-A0A354Q808-F1
#
_cell.length_a   1.000
_cell.length_b   1.000
_cell.length_c   1.000
_cell.angle_alpha   90.00
_cell.angle_beta   90.00
_cell.angle_gamma   90.00
#
_symmetry.space_group_name_H-M   'P 1'
#
loop_
_entity.id
_entity.type
_entity.pdbx_description
1 polymer ?
#
loop_
_entity_poly.entity_id
_entity_poly.type
_entity_poly.pdbx_seq_one_letter_code
_entity_poly.pdbx_strand_id
1 'polypeptide(L)' 'ELQALCTKHKLGGIIAPNFAIGAVLMMKYSQDAAKYFPHAEVIELHHDGKV' A
#
# COMPACT_ATOMS: atom_id res chain seq x y z
N GLU A 1 2.78 -17.47 7.47
CA GLU A 1 3.58 -17.98 8.61
C GLU A 1 3.74 -16.95 9.73
N LEU A 2 4.33 -15.77 9.47
CA LEU A 2 4.54 -14.73 10.48
C LEU A 2 3.28 -14.33 11.27
N GLN A 3 2.15 -14.14 10.57
CA GLN A 3 0.88 -13.78 11.23
C GLN A 3 0.42 -14.84 12.24
N ALA A 4 0.57 -16.13 11.89
CA ALA A 4 0.21 -17.24 12.79
C ALA A 4 1.11 -17.28 14.03
N LEU A 5 2.41 -17.01 13.87
CA LEU A 5 3.36 -16.91 14.98
C LEU A 5 3.01 -15.72 15.90
N CYS A 6 2.74 -14.53 15.34
CA CYS A 6 2.33 -13.36 16.12
C CYS A 6 1.06 -13.64 16.95
N THR A 7 0.05 -14.28 16.35
CA THR A 7 -1.17 -14.69 17.07
C THR A 7 -0.86 -15.69 18.19
N LYS A 8 -0.05 -16.72 17.92
CA LYS A 8 0.34 -17.74 18.91
C LYS A 8 1.05 -17.12 20.12
N HIS A 9 1.92 -16.15 19.89
CA HIS A 9 2.73 -15.51 20.93
C HIS A 9 2.07 -14.25 21.53
N LYS A 10 0.84 -13.90 21.12
CA LYS A 10 0.14 -12.67 21.52
C LYS A 10 0.97 -11.40 21.29
N LEU A 11 1.69 -11.36 20.16
CA LEU A 11 2.51 -10.23 19.75
C LEU A 11 1.79 -9.42 18.68
N GLY A 12 1.79 -8.10 18.85
CA GLY A 12 1.36 -7.17 17.81
C GLY A 12 2.42 -7.02 16.72
N GLY A 13 1.99 -6.75 15.49
CA GLY A 13 2.90 -6.52 14.36
C GLY A 13 2.17 -5.92 13.17
N ILE A 14 2.91 -5.17 12.35
CA ILE A 14 2.41 -4.59 11.10
C ILE A 14 3.15 -5.27 9.95
N ILE A 15 2.40 -5.92 9.07
CA ILE A 15 2.91 -6.44 7.80
C ILE A 15 2.39 -5.51 6.71
N ALA A 16 3.28 -4.70 6.15
CA ALA A 16 2.93 -3.74 5.12
C ALA A 16 3.92 -3.86 3.95
N PRO A 17 3.43 -3.91 2.69
CA PRO A 17 4.29 -3.89 1.51
C PRO A 17 4.86 -2.49 1.22
N ASN A 18 4.30 -1.45 1.85
CA ASN A 18 4.72 -0.07 1.72
C ASN A 18 4.44 0.67 3.04
N PHE A 19 5.44 1.39 3.57
CA PHE A 19 5.33 2.17 4.81
C PHE A 19 5.13 3.67 4.58
N ALA A 20 5.19 4.14 3.32
CA ALA A 20 4.91 5.51 2.99
C ALA A 20 3.39 5.77 3.13
N ILE A 21 3.02 6.49 4.18
CA ILE A 21 1.61 6.81 4.50
C ILE A 21 0.90 7.45 3.31
N GLY A 22 1.56 8.39 2.62
CA GLY A 22 1.01 9.04 1.43
C GLY A 22 0.65 8.06 0.32
N ALA A 23 1.51 7.06 0.07
CA ALA A 23 1.26 6.03 -0.94
C ALA A 23 0.11 5.09 -0.51
N VAL A 24 0.05 4.72 0.78
CA VAL A 24 -1.05 3.90 1.32
C VAL A 24 -2.39 4.63 1.23
N LEU A 25 -2.42 5.91 1.57
CA LEU A 25 -3.62 6.75 1.45
C LEU A 25 -4.02 6.95 -0.02
N MET A 26 -3.06 7.20 -0.91
CA MET A 26 -3.31 7.27 -2.35
C MET A 26 -3.98 5.99 -2.85
N MET A 27 -3.40 4.81 -2.58
CA MET A 27 -3.98 3.53 -2.98
C MET A 27 -5.41 3.36 -2.43
N LYS A 28 -5.63 3.70 -1.16
CA LYS A 28 -6.96 3.60 -0.53
C LYS A 28 -7.99 4.50 -1.22
N TYR A 29 -7.67 5.77 -1.45
CA TYR A 29 -8.62 6.70 -2.04
C TYR A 29 -8.80 6.51 -3.55
N SER A 30 -7.77 6.06 -4.26
CA SER A 30 -7.90 5.64 -5.67
C SER A 30 -8.89 4.48 -5.80
N GLN A 31 -8.87 3.50 -4.89
CA GLN A 31 -9.86 2.41 -4.87
C GLN A 31 -11.28 2.92 -4.58
N ASP A 32 -11.41 3.89 -3.68
CA ASP A 32 -12.72 4.47 -3.36
C ASP A 32 -13.28 5.30 -4.54
N ALA A 33 -12.42 6.04 -5.23
CA ALA A 33 -12.77 6.86 -6.41
C ALA A 33 -13.11 6.01 -7.65
N ALA A 34 -12.49 4.85 -7.83
CA ALA A 34 -12.71 3.96 -8.97
C ALA A 34 -14.17 3.51 -9.14
N LYS A 35 -14.99 3.60 -8.07
CA LYS A 35 -16.44 3.35 -8.11
C LYS A 35 -17.22 4.39 -8.95
N TYR A 36 -16.66 5.59 -9.10
CA TYR A 36 -17.32 6.73 -9.75
C TYR A 36 -16.63 7.16 -11.05
N PHE A 37 -15.35 6.85 -11.20
CA PHE A 37 -14.55 7.20 -12.38
C PHE A 37 -14.16 5.93 -13.16
N PRO A 38 -14.81 5.63 -14.30
CA PRO A 38 -14.58 4.39 -15.05
C PRO A 38 -13.24 4.35 -15.79
N HIS A 39 -12.58 5.49 -15.91
CA HIS A 39 -11.30 5.63 -16.59
C HIS A 39 -10.29 6.30 -15.65
N ALA A 40 -9.06 5.80 -15.67
CA ALA A 40 -7.94 6.36 -14.92
C ALA A 40 -6.64 6.10 -15.67
N GLU A 41 -5.64 6.93 -15.41
CA GLU A 41 -4.28 6.80 -15.91
C GLU A 41 -3.31 6.86 -14.73
N VAL A 42 -2.20 6.13 -14.82
CA VAL A 42 -1.14 6.13 -13.80
C VAL A 42 0.13 6.67 -14.46
N ILE A 43 0.71 7.71 -13.85
CA ILE A 43 1.98 8.30 -14.25
C ILE A 43 2.98 8.09 -13.13
N GLU A 44 4.15 7.54 -13.45
CA GLU A 44 5.20 7.25 -12.49
C GLU A 44 6.47 8.00 -12.89
N LEU A 45 7.05 8.76 -11.95
CA LEU A 45 8.32 9.43 -12.14
C LEU A 45 9.34 8.84 -11.15
N HIS A 46 10.44 8.35 -11.70
CA HIS A 46 11.64 8.01 -10.96
C HIS A 46 12.72 9.06 -11.22
N HIS A 47 13.58 9.31 -10.23
CA HIS A 47 14.80 10.05 -10.49
C HIS A 47 15.79 9.12 -11.20
N ASP A 48 16.40 9.58 -12.31
CA ASP A 48 17.30 8.81 -13.19
C ASP A 48 18.50 8.13 -12.48
N GLY A 49 18.78 8.48 -11.22
CA GLY A 49 19.88 7.92 -10.42
C GLY A 49 19.56 6.65 -9.63
N LYS A 50 18.35 6.08 -9.72
CA LYS A 50 18.01 4.80 -9.06
C LYS A 50 17.87 3.68 -10.09
N VAL A 51 18.88 2.82 -10.16
CA VAL A 51 18.81 1.45 -10.69
C VAL A 51 18.22 0.53 -9.64
#